data_AF-A0A6P3IFK8-F1
#
_entry.id   AF-A0A6P3IFK8-F1
#
_cell.length_a   1.000
_cell.length_b   1.000
_cell.length_c   1.000
_cell.angle_alpha   90.00
_cell.angle_beta   90.00
_cell.angle_gamma   90.00
#
_symmetry.space_group_name_H-M   'P 1'
#
loop_
_entity.id
_entity.type
_entity.pdbx_description
1 polymer ?
#
loop_
_entity_poly.entity_id
_entity_poly.type
_entity_poly.pdbx_seq_one_letter_code
_entity_poly.pdbx_strand_id
1 'polypeptide(L)'
;ELLGHGAEVNVKAKLPVWASNITSCSGPLYLAAVYGHLDCFRLLLLHGADPDYNCTDQRLLARVSRPRTLLEICLHHNCEPEYIQLLIDFGANIYLPSLSLDLNSQYDKGTALLVQARDLAYPPAHNENSSAPISQGENLMDITKIFSLLQPDDEEDTNTGEKQALNQAVYNNDSYTLDQLLCQERYKRFINSRSGWGVPGTPLRLAAAYGHLSCLQVLLAHGADVDSLDVKAQTPLFTAVSHGHLDCVRVLLEAGACPGGSIYNNCSPVLTAARD
;
A
#
# COMPACT_ATOMS: atom_id res chain seq x y z
N GLU A 1 -10.36 0.45 -9.68
CA GLU A 1 -10.65 -0.72 -8.82
C GLU A 1 -10.57 -0.41 -7.33
N LEU A 2 -9.39 -0.45 -6.68
CA LEU A 2 -9.28 -0.36 -5.21
C LEU A 2 -10.02 0.85 -4.61
N LEU A 3 -9.78 2.05 -5.15
CA LEU A 3 -10.43 3.27 -4.68
C LEU A 3 -11.95 3.26 -4.92
N GLY A 4 -12.40 2.68 -6.04
CA GLY A 4 -13.82 2.55 -6.38
C GLY A 4 -14.58 1.60 -5.45
N HIS A 5 -13.87 0.66 -4.81
CA HIS A 5 -14.41 -0.23 -3.79
C HIS A 5 -14.20 0.27 -2.36
N GLY A 6 -13.71 1.51 -2.17
CA GLY A 6 -13.60 2.13 -0.85
C GLY A 6 -12.25 1.93 -0.15
N ALA A 7 -11.18 1.63 -0.90
CA ALA A 7 -9.84 1.69 -0.31
C ALA A 7 -9.48 3.12 0.11
N GLU A 8 -8.91 3.27 1.30
CA GLU A 8 -8.54 4.58 1.84
C GLU A 8 -7.30 5.15 1.11
N VAL A 9 -7.40 6.42 0.70
CA VAL A 9 -6.35 7.14 -0.07
C VAL A 9 -5.25 7.74 0.79
N ASN A 10 -5.52 7.97 2.08
CA ASN A 10 -4.59 8.54 3.06
C ASN A 10 -4.03 7.47 4.01
N VAL A 11 -3.86 6.24 3.51
CA VAL A 11 -3.32 5.11 4.27
C VAL A 11 -1.83 5.26 4.53
N LYS A 12 -1.38 4.77 5.68
CA LYS A 12 0.03 4.76 6.07
C LYS A 12 0.60 3.34 6.05
N ALA A 13 1.83 3.20 5.54
CA ALA A 13 2.63 2.00 5.74
C ALA A 13 2.95 1.80 7.24
N LYS A 14 2.61 0.64 7.80
CA LYS A 14 2.90 0.32 9.21
C LYS A 14 4.36 -0.11 9.34
N LEU A 15 5.28 0.85 9.23
CA LEU A 15 6.70 0.61 9.43
C LEU A 15 7.06 0.65 10.92
N PRO A 16 8.04 -0.16 11.38
CA PRO A 16 8.54 -0.09 12.75
C PRO A 16 9.06 1.30 13.10
N VAL A 17 8.91 1.71 14.36
CA VAL A 17 9.23 3.05 14.86
C VAL A 17 10.69 3.46 14.61
N TRP A 18 11.65 2.56 14.45
CA TRP A 18 13.04 2.92 14.14
C TRP A 18 13.28 3.35 12.68
N ALA A 19 12.36 3.00 11.77
CA ALA A 19 12.34 3.52 10.40
C ALA A 19 11.64 4.89 10.31
N SER A 20 11.25 5.49 11.46
CA SER A 20 10.41 6.68 11.57
C SER A 20 10.94 7.94 10.88
N ASN A 21 12.24 8.06 10.66
CA ASN A 21 12.81 9.26 10.03
C ASN A 21 12.43 9.39 8.54
N ILE A 22 11.88 8.32 7.94
CA ILE A 22 11.31 8.30 6.58
C ILE A 22 9.78 8.50 6.61
N THR A 23 9.14 8.42 7.78
CA THR A 23 7.70 8.13 7.92
C THR A 23 6.74 9.33 7.88
N SER A 24 7.21 10.55 7.64
CA SER A 24 6.29 11.69 7.48
C SER A 24 5.55 11.66 6.15
N CYS A 25 6.05 10.88 5.18
CA CYS A 25 5.54 10.88 3.80
C CYS A 25 5.69 9.47 3.22
N SER A 26 4.81 8.55 3.60
CA SER A 26 4.89 7.15 3.14
C SER A 26 3.53 6.59 2.75
N GLY A 27 2.65 7.48 2.29
CA GLY A 27 1.32 7.13 1.79
C GLY A 27 1.30 6.91 0.27
N PRO A 28 0.15 6.50 -0.30
CA PRO A 28 0.01 6.23 -1.72
C PRO A 28 0.42 7.41 -2.60
N LEU A 29 0.04 8.64 -2.23
CA LEU A 29 0.30 9.83 -3.03
C LEU A 29 1.80 10.17 -3.05
N TYR A 30 2.49 9.95 -1.93
CA TYR A 30 3.95 10.04 -1.88
C TYR A 30 4.62 9.00 -2.79
N LEU A 31 4.19 7.73 -2.72
CA LEU A 31 4.76 6.65 -3.52
C LEU A 31 4.56 6.93 -5.02
N ALA A 32 3.36 7.37 -5.42
CA ALA A 32 3.09 7.71 -6.81
C ALA A 32 4.01 8.84 -7.32
N ALA A 33 4.31 9.86 -6.50
CA ALA A 33 5.25 10.92 -6.90
C ALA A 33 6.70 10.44 -7.03
N VAL A 34 7.21 9.70 -6.03
CA VAL A 34 8.61 9.25 -6.01
C VAL A 34 8.91 8.24 -7.11
N TYR A 35 7.94 7.40 -7.45
CA TYR A 35 8.07 6.39 -8.51
C TYR A 35 7.65 6.89 -9.90
N GLY A 36 7.17 8.13 -10.01
CA GLY A 36 6.88 8.76 -11.30
C GLY A 36 5.54 8.37 -11.94
N HIS A 37 4.57 7.92 -11.14
CA HIS A 37 3.24 7.49 -11.59
C HIS A 37 2.22 8.63 -11.62
N LEU A 38 2.28 9.50 -12.63
CA LEU A 38 1.51 10.75 -12.68
C LEU A 38 -0.01 10.52 -12.70
N ASP A 39 -0.47 9.55 -13.48
CA ASP A 39 -1.90 9.23 -13.56
C ASP A 39 -2.43 8.63 -12.25
N CYS A 40 -1.62 7.81 -11.57
CA CYS A 40 -1.93 7.31 -10.24
C CYS A 40 -2.01 8.45 -9.22
N PHE A 41 -1.04 9.39 -9.28
CA PHE A 41 -1.00 10.57 -8.43
C PHE A 41 -2.26 11.44 -8.61
N ARG A 42 -2.63 11.73 -9.86
CA ARG A 42 -3.87 12.46 -10.20
C ARG A 42 -5.11 11.72 -9.69
N LEU A 43 -5.17 10.40 -9.88
CA LEU A 43 -6.30 9.58 -9.45
C LEU A 43 -6.47 9.62 -7.93
N LEU A 44 -5.37 9.51 -7.17
CA LEU A 44 -5.39 9.60 -5.71
C LEU A 44 -5.94 10.96 -5.22
N LEU A 45 -5.50 12.07 -5.84
CA LEU A 45 -6.02 13.41 -5.54
C LEU A 45 -7.51 13.54 -5.83
N LEU A 46 -7.98 13.03 -6.99
CA LEU A 46 -9.40 13.03 -7.34
C LEU A 46 -10.27 12.25 -6.34
N HIS A 47 -9.69 11.25 -5.69
CA HIS A 47 -10.34 10.46 -4.64
C HIS A 47 -10.14 11.02 -3.21
N GLY A 48 -9.61 12.25 -3.07
CA GLY A 48 -9.51 12.95 -1.79
C GLY A 48 -8.24 12.66 -1.00
N ALA A 49 -7.15 12.27 -1.66
CA ALA A 49 -5.84 12.25 -1.02
C ALA A 49 -5.47 13.67 -0.57
N ASP A 50 -5.00 13.78 0.68
CA ASP A 50 -4.53 15.04 1.24
C ASP A 50 -3.27 15.52 0.49
N PRO A 51 -3.30 16.69 -0.15
CA PRO A 51 -2.22 17.13 -1.03
C PRO A 51 -0.99 17.64 -0.26
N ASP A 52 -1.11 17.90 1.04
CA ASP A 52 0.00 18.40 1.84
C ASP A 52 0.88 17.27 2.37
N TYR A 53 0.29 16.32 3.09
CA TYR A 53 1.02 15.27 3.80
C TYR A 53 0.59 13.85 3.42
N ASN A 54 -0.46 13.71 2.59
CA ASN A 54 -1.15 12.44 2.36
C ASN A 54 -1.51 11.73 3.68
N CYS A 55 -1.85 12.55 4.68
CA CYS A 55 -2.17 12.14 6.04
C CYS A 55 -3.09 13.17 6.68
N THR A 56 -4.26 12.73 7.15
CA THR A 56 -5.26 13.59 7.79
C THR A 56 -5.21 13.55 9.32
N ASP A 57 -4.35 12.71 9.93
CA ASP A 57 -4.22 12.60 11.38
C ASP A 57 -3.32 13.70 11.96
N GLN A 58 -3.96 14.76 12.44
CA GLN A 58 -3.27 15.90 13.07
C GLN A 58 -2.44 15.51 14.29
N ARG A 59 -2.84 14.50 15.07
CA ARG A 59 -2.08 14.08 16.25
C ARG A 59 -0.78 13.41 15.85
N LEU A 60 -0.81 12.66 14.74
CA LEU A 60 0.38 12.05 14.17
C LEU A 60 1.32 13.11 13.62
N LEU A 61 0.80 14.07 12.85
CA LEU A 61 1.59 15.19 12.32
C LEU A 61 2.28 15.99 13.44
N ALA A 62 1.58 16.24 14.55
CA ALA A 62 2.13 16.95 15.70
C ALA A 62 3.28 16.20 16.41
N ARG A 63 3.37 14.87 16.25
CA ARG A 63 4.49 14.07 16.80
C ARG A 63 5.73 14.11 15.93
N VAL A 64 5.60 14.52 14.68
CA VAL A 64 6.74 14.64 13.76
C VAL A 64 7.34 16.03 13.95
N SER A 65 8.61 16.09 14.38
CA SER A 65 9.27 17.38 14.64
C SER A 65 9.32 18.29 13.41
N ARG A 66 9.43 17.71 12.20
CA ARG A 66 9.43 18.42 10.91
C ARG A 66 8.84 17.53 9.80
N PRO A 67 7.51 17.47 9.63
CA PRO A 67 6.92 16.76 8.50
C PRO A 67 7.23 17.52 7.21
N ARG A 68 7.70 16.82 6.17
CA ARG A 68 7.87 17.41 4.84
C ARG A 68 6.54 17.40 4.12
N THR A 69 6.24 18.46 3.38
CA THR A 69 5.06 18.46 2.50
C THR A 69 5.36 17.70 1.21
N LEU A 70 4.32 17.25 0.50
CA LEU A 70 4.48 16.65 -0.82
C LEU A 70 5.07 17.63 -1.83
N LEU A 71 4.80 18.92 -1.70
CA LEU A 71 5.48 19.94 -2.51
C LEU A 71 7.00 19.94 -2.26
N GLU A 72 7.45 19.90 -1.00
CA GLU A 72 8.87 19.81 -0.67
C GLU A 72 9.50 18.52 -1.24
N ILE A 73 8.75 17.42 -1.23
CA ILE A 73 9.21 16.14 -1.78
C ILE A 73 9.32 16.20 -3.29
N CYS A 74 8.29 16.71 -3.99
CA CYS A 74 8.31 16.83 -5.45
C CYS A 74 9.49 17.68 -5.90
N LEU A 75 9.78 18.78 -5.19
CA LEU A 75 10.93 19.63 -5.46
C LEU A 75 12.26 18.91 -5.16
N HIS A 76 12.36 18.23 -4.02
CA HIS A 76 13.59 17.52 -3.62
C HIS A 76 13.93 16.33 -4.54
N HIS A 77 12.91 15.63 -5.03
CA HIS A 77 13.06 14.49 -5.95
C HIS A 77 13.02 14.88 -7.43
N ASN A 78 12.96 16.19 -7.72
CA ASN A 78 12.96 16.71 -9.08
C ASN A 78 11.83 16.13 -9.95
N CYS A 79 10.65 15.94 -9.34
CA CYS A 79 9.45 15.46 -10.01
C CYS A 79 9.02 16.43 -11.11
N GLU A 80 8.33 15.89 -12.13
CA GLU A 80 7.82 16.70 -13.25
C GLU A 80 6.91 17.85 -12.75
N PRO A 81 6.92 19.02 -13.42
CA PRO A 81 6.16 20.20 -12.99
C PRO A 81 4.65 19.94 -12.83
N GLU A 82 4.11 18.97 -13.56
CA GLU A 82 2.72 18.54 -13.51
C GLU A 82 2.31 18.03 -12.11
N TYR A 83 3.21 17.41 -11.35
CA TYR A 83 2.93 17.00 -9.96
C TYR A 83 2.71 18.22 -9.07
N ILE A 84 3.55 19.24 -9.23
CA ILE A 84 3.47 20.49 -8.46
C ILE A 84 2.20 21.24 -8.85
N GLN A 85 1.88 21.30 -10.14
CA GLN A 85 0.63 21.91 -10.61
C GLN A 85 -0.59 21.20 -10.03
N LEU A 86 -0.62 19.86 -10.06
CA LEU A 86 -1.72 19.10 -9.46
C LEU A 86 -1.85 19.36 -7.96
N LEU A 87 -0.74 19.41 -7.22
CA LEU A 87 -0.78 19.74 -5.79
C LEU A 87 -1.37 21.14 -5.56
N ILE A 88 -0.99 22.14 -6.36
CA ILE A 88 -1.54 23.50 -6.30
C ILE A 88 -3.04 23.50 -6.63
N ASP A 89 -3.44 22.83 -7.70
CA ASP A 89 -4.82 22.77 -8.17
C ASP A 89 -5.75 22.13 -7.13
N PHE A 90 -5.23 21.16 -6.37
CA PHE A 90 -5.95 20.48 -5.29
C PHE A 90 -5.79 21.17 -3.91
N GLY A 91 -5.16 22.35 -3.86
CA GLY A 91 -5.15 23.21 -2.67
C GLY A 91 -4.03 22.93 -1.67
N ALA A 92 -2.90 22.36 -2.11
CA ALA A 92 -1.71 22.24 -1.27
C ALA A 92 -1.26 23.61 -0.73
N ASN A 93 -0.77 23.63 0.50
CA ASN A 93 -0.16 24.79 1.11
C ASN A 93 1.14 25.16 0.39
N ILE A 94 1.06 26.19 -0.44
CA ILE A 94 2.20 26.72 -1.19
C ILE A 94 3.23 27.47 -0.32
N TYR A 95 2.92 27.78 0.93
CA TYR A 95 3.83 28.49 1.83
C TYR A 95 4.76 27.50 2.54
N LEU A 96 6.01 27.43 2.07
CA LEU A 96 7.05 26.54 2.59
C LEU A 96 8.18 27.39 3.19
N PRO A 97 8.10 27.74 4.50
CA PRO A 97 9.08 28.62 5.15
C PRO A 97 10.48 28.00 5.28
N SER A 98 10.59 26.68 5.12
CA SER A 98 11.83 25.89 5.14
C SER A 98 12.62 25.93 3.82
N LEU A 99 12.03 26.40 2.72
CA LEU A 99 12.73 26.56 1.45
C LEU A 99 13.40 27.94 1.38
N SER A 100 14.69 27.99 1.67
CA SER A 100 15.55 29.09 1.24
C SER A 100 15.63 29.05 -0.29
N LEU A 101 14.80 29.83 -0.97
CA LEU A 101 14.89 30.05 -2.41
C LEU A 101 16.12 30.94 -2.69
N ASP A 102 17.32 30.39 -2.52
CA ASP A 102 18.55 31.08 -2.95
C ASP A 102 18.49 31.21 -4.48
N LEU A 103 18.36 32.44 -4.94
CA LEU A 103 18.09 32.86 -6.33
C LEU A 103 19.15 32.48 -7.37
N ASN A 104 20.10 31.60 -7.06
CA ASN A 104 21.36 31.49 -7.81
C ASN A 104 21.84 30.09 -8.20
N SER A 105 20.99 29.06 -8.24
CA SER A 105 21.34 27.84 -9.00
C SER A 105 20.12 27.22 -9.68
N GLN A 106 20.08 27.35 -11.01
CA GLN A 106 19.21 26.60 -11.95
C GLN A 106 17.82 26.25 -11.42
N TYR A 107 16.88 27.19 -11.58
CA TYR A 107 15.48 26.93 -11.32
C TYR A 107 14.94 25.87 -12.27
N ASP A 108 14.61 24.71 -11.70
CA ASP A 108 13.73 23.75 -12.35
C ASP A 108 12.33 24.37 -12.53
N LYS A 109 11.63 24.01 -13.62
CA LYS A 109 10.32 24.57 -14.02
C LYS A 109 9.30 24.48 -12.89
N GLY A 110 9.36 23.45 -12.06
CA GLY A 110 8.51 23.27 -10.89
C GLY A 110 8.63 24.38 -9.84
N THR A 111 9.86 24.81 -9.54
CA THR A 111 10.10 25.91 -8.59
C THR A 111 9.58 27.24 -9.14
N ALA A 112 9.69 27.47 -10.46
CA ALA A 112 9.16 28.66 -11.12
C ALA A 112 7.62 28.72 -11.03
N LEU A 113 6.92 27.60 -11.23
CA LEU A 113 5.47 27.52 -11.05
C LEU A 113 5.05 27.84 -9.61
N LEU A 114 5.78 27.33 -8.62
CA LEU A 114 5.48 27.61 -7.21
C LEU A 114 5.67 29.09 -6.87
N VAL A 115 6.72 29.72 -7.38
CA VAL A 115 6.95 31.17 -7.20
C VAL A 115 5.86 31.98 -7.89
N GLN A 116 5.48 31.63 -9.12
CA GLN A 116 4.39 32.28 -9.83
C GLN A 116 3.05 32.18 -9.09
N ALA A 117 2.73 31.00 -8.56
CA ALA A 117 1.52 30.78 -7.76
C ALA A 117 1.52 31.61 -6.47
N ARG A 118 2.69 31.76 -5.82
CA ARG A 118 2.87 32.62 -4.64
C ARG A 118 2.64 34.09 -4.96
N ASP A 119 3.24 34.58 -6.05
CA ASP A 119 3.16 36.00 -6.47
C ASP A 119 1.73 36.40 -6.86
N LEU A 120 0.94 35.46 -7.40
CA LEU A 120 -0.49 35.66 -7.69
C LEU A 120 -1.36 35.64 -6.44
N ALA A 121 -0.97 34.90 -5.39
CA ALA A 121 -1.75 34.74 -4.17
C ALA A 121 -1.54 35.87 -3.16
N TYR A 122 -0.32 36.42 -3.03
CA TYR A 122 0.01 37.47 -2.05
C TYR A 122 1.23 38.33 -2.46
N PRO A 123 1.11 39.67 -2.60
CA PRO A 123 2.28 40.55 -2.69
C PRO A 123 2.97 40.73 -1.31
N PRO A 124 4.31 40.88 -1.24
CA PRO A 124 5.06 40.63 -0.01
C PRO A 124 5.05 41.78 1.02
N ALA A 125 5.13 41.41 2.30
CA ALA A 125 5.53 42.27 3.43
C ALA A 125 6.51 41.51 4.37
N HIS A 126 7.39 42.28 5.02
CA HIS A 126 8.71 41.91 5.55
C HIS A 126 8.81 41.12 6.89
N ASN A 127 9.90 40.31 6.98
CA ASN A 127 10.80 39.88 8.08
C ASN A 127 10.44 39.96 9.59
N GLU A 128 10.86 38.96 10.39
CA GLU A 128 12.06 39.01 11.28
C GLU A 128 12.32 37.70 12.12
N ASN A 129 13.57 37.57 12.61
CA ASN A 129 14.33 36.41 13.14
C ASN A 129 14.14 36.02 14.63
N SER A 130 14.52 34.78 15.03
CA SER A 130 15.61 34.44 16.02
C SER A 130 15.47 33.04 16.68
N SER A 131 16.46 32.61 17.48
CA SER A 131 17.07 31.26 17.56
C SER A 131 17.19 30.56 18.95
N ALA A 132 17.29 29.20 18.95
CA ALA A 132 18.02 28.21 19.84
C ALA A 132 17.48 27.83 21.27
N PRO A 133 17.99 26.76 21.96
CA PRO A 133 17.96 25.30 21.67
C PRO A 133 17.44 24.38 22.85
N ILE A 134 17.73 23.06 22.76
CA ILE A 134 17.09 21.83 23.32
C ILE A 134 17.53 21.41 24.75
N SER A 135 16.68 20.65 25.47
CA SER A 135 17.08 19.73 26.58
C SER A 135 16.42 18.33 26.50
N GLN A 136 17.17 17.30 26.92
CA GLN A 136 16.93 15.85 26.83
C GLN A 136 16.16 15.21 28.01
N GLY A 137 15.67 13.97 27.80
CA GLY A 137 15.35 12.92 28.80
C GLY A 137 14.08 12.13 28.41
N GLU A 138 13.91 10.81 28.57
CA GLU A 138 14.72 9.65 28.95
C GLU A 138 13.94 8.35 28.55
N ASN A 139 14.70 7.27 28.32
CA ASN A 139 14.44 5.82 28.53
C ASN A 139 13.35 4.97 27.83
N LEU A 140 13.79 3.75 27.51
CA LEU A 140 13.12 2.62 26.84
C LEU A 140 13.29 1.35 27.72
N MET A 141 12.24 0.54 27.78
CA MET A 141 12.27 -0.90 28.10
C MET A 141 11.17 -1.57 27.26
N ASP A 142 11.18 -2.85 26.92
CA ASP A 142 12.21 -3.85 26.63
C ASP A 142 11.43 -4.95 25.89
N ILE A 143 11.96 -5.48 24.79
CA ILE A 143 11.23 -6.42 23.93
C ILE A 143 11.73 -7.82 24.25
N THR A 144 10.89 -8.66 24.87
CA THR A 144 11.15 -10.10 24.88
C THR A 144 9.85 -10.91 24.79
N LYS A 145 9.90 -11.93 23.90
CA LYS A 145 8.94 -13.02 23.65
C LYS A 145 7.75 -12.75 22.73
N ILE A 146 8.04 -12.77 21.42
CA ILE A 146 7.10 -13.33 20.41
C ILE A 146 7.89 -14.20 19.42
N PHE A 147 8.57 -15.23 19.93
CA PHE A 147 9.14 -16.31 19.12
C PHE A 147 9.17 -17.59 19.96
N SER A 148 8.02 -18.23 20.13
CA SER A 148 7.96 -19.52 20.81
C SER A 148 6.73 -20.37 20.50
N LEU A 149 6.06 -20.25 19.33
CA LEU A 149 4.91 -21.12 19.01
C LEU A 149 4.70 -21.46 17.52
N LEU A 150 5.76 -21.71 16.75
CA LEU A 150 5.60 -22.49 15.51
C LEU A 150 6.73 -23.51 15.41
N GLN A 151 6.50 -24.68 15.97
CA GLN A 151 7.10 -25.90 15.45
C GLN A 151 6.13 -26.46 14.38
N PRO A 152 6.65 -26.98 13.25
CA PRO A 152 5.84 -27.76 12.34
C PRO A 152 5.52 -29.10 13.01
N ASP A 153 4.24 -29.41 13.15
CA ASP A 153 3.80 -30.77 13.45
C ASP A 153 4.04 -31.61 12.19
N ASP A 154 5.11 -32.42 12.23
CA ASP A 154 5.37 -33.49 11.27
C ASP A 154 4.41 -34.66 11.56
N GLU A 155 3.12 -34.48 11.26
CA GLU A 155 2.23 -35.62 11.02
C GLU A 155 2.15 -35.84 9.51
N GLU A 156 2.62 -36.99 9.02
CA GLU A 156 2.38 -37.47 7.67
C GLU A 156 0.85 -37.66 7.47
N ASP A 157 0.19 -36.56 7.12
CA ASP A 157 -1.24 -36.45 6.94
C ASP A 157 -1.64 -37.23 5.67
N THR A 158 -2.31 -38.35 5.85
CA THR A 158 -2.91 -39.17 4.78
C THR A 158 -3.78 -38.36 3.80
N ASN A 159 -4.21 -37.15 4.19
CA ASN A 159 -4.99 -36.21 3.38
C ASN A 159 -4.14 -35.18 2.59
N THR A 160 -2.82 -35.37 2.53
CA THR A 160 -1.91 -34.54 1.72
C THR A 160 -2.23 -34.64 0.23
N GLY A 161 -2.76 -35.78 -0.21
CA GLY A 161 -3.12 -36.03 -1.62
C GLY A 161 -4.22 -35.09 -2.13
N GLU A 162 -5.29 -34.87 -1.37
CA GLU A 162 -6.38 -33.98 -1.77
C GLU A 162 -5.93 -32.51 -1.84
N LYS A 163 -5.19 -32.04 -0.82
CA LYS A 163 -4.62 -30.69 -0.80
C LYS A 163 -3.70 -30.47 -2.01
N GLN A 164 -2.85 -31.45 -2.30
CA GLN A 164 -1.92 -31.40 -3.43
C GLN A 164 -2.65 -31.42 -4.78
N ALA A 165 -3.71 -32.24 -4.93
CA ALA A 165 -4.49 -32.28 -6.15
C ALA A 165 -5.18 -30.94 -6.45
N LEU A 166 -5.78 -30.29 -5.45
CA LEU A 166 -6.37 -28.96 -5.60
C LEU A 166 -5.32 -27.93 -6.03
N ASN A 167 -4.18 -27.88 -5.36
CA ASN A 167 -3.10 -26.96 -5.72
C ASN A 167 -2.52 -27.24 -7.09
N GLN A 168 -2.38 -28.50 -7.48
CA GLN A 168 -1.84 -28.88 -8.79
C GLN A 168 -2.79 -28.44 -9.90
N ALA A 169 -4.11 -28.61 -9.72
CA ALA A 169 -5.10 -28.12 -10.66
C ALA A 169 -5.03 -26.60 -10.81
N VAL A 170 -4.93 -25.86 -9.70
CA VAL A 170 -4.71 -24.41 -9.72
C VAL A 170 -3.41 -24.05 -10.42
N TYR A 171 -2.29 -24.68 -10.05
CA TYR A 171 -0.96 -24.41 -10.62
C TYR A 171 -0.89 -24.66 -12.13
N ASN A 172 -1.61 -25.67 -12.62
CA ASN A 172 -1.72 -25.97 -14.04
C ASN A 172 -2.75 -25.09 -14.78
N ASN A 173 -3.41 -24.15 -14.07
CA ASN A 173 -4.54 -23.36 -14.55
C ASN A 173 -5.70 -24.22 -15.11
N ASP A 174 -5.92 -25.40 -14.54
CA ASP A 174 -6.95 -26.34 -14.96
C ASP A 174 -8.23 -26.15 -14.12
N SER A 175 -8.99 -25.11 -14.48
CA SER A 175 -10.24 -24.77 -13.81
C SER A 175 -11.32 -25.86 -13.91
N TYR A 176 -11.30 -26.66 -14.99
CA TYR A 176 -12.27 -27.75 -15.18
C TYR A 176 -12.01 -28.89 -14.19
N THR A 177 -10.76 -29.35 -14.10
CA THR A 177 -10.39 -30.38 -13.11
C THR A 177 -10.59 -29.85 -11.71
N LEU A 178 -10.25 -28.58 -11.45
CA LEU A 178 -10.47 -27.96 -10.15
C LEU A 178 -11.96 -27.99 -9.74
N ASP A 179 -12.87 -27.66 -10.65
CA ASP A 179 -14.32 -27.70 -10.40
C ASP A 179 -14.81 -29.14 -10.11
N GLN A 180 -14.35 -30.12 -10.90
CA GLN A 180 -14.66 -31.54 -10.68
C GLN A 180 -14.17 -32.06 -9.33
N LEU A 181 -13.00 -31.60 -8.87
CA LEU A 181 -12.48 -31.93 -7.55
C LEU A 181 -13.35 -31.30 -6.46
N LEU A 182 -13.66 -30.00 -6.55
CA LEU A 182 -14.42 -29.27 -5.53
C LEU A 182 -15.89 -29.69 -5.42
N CYS A 183 -16.47 -30.29 -6.47
CA CYS A 183 -17.79 -30.94 -6.40
C CYS A 183 -17.84 -32.12 -5.43
N GLN A 184 -16.70 -32.67 -5.01
CA GLN A 184 -16.62 -33.79 -4.08
C GLN A 184 -16.26 -33.30 -2.66
N GLU A 185 -17.07 -33.66 -1.66
CA GLU A 185 -16.90 -33.24 -0.26
C GLU A 185 -15.53 -33.59 0.37
N ARG A 186 -14.85 -34.61 -0.18
CA ARG A 186 -13.50 -34.97 0.27
C ARG A 186 -12.45 -33.92 -0.08
N TYR A 187 -12.60 -33.21 -1.19
CA TYR A 187 -11.70 -32.12 -1.58
C TYR A 187 -12.21 -30.78 -1.06
N LYS A 188 -13.53 -30.55 -1.09
CA LYS A 188 -14.14 -29.27 -0.67
C LYS A 188 -13.74 -28.85 0.74
N ARG A 189 -13.64 -29.80 1.69
CA ARG A 189 -13.16 -29.53 3.06
C ARG A 189 -11.76 -28.90 3.14
N PHE A 190 -10.95 -29.05 2.07
CA PHE A 190 -9.58 -28.52 1.98
C PHE A 190 -9.47 -27.26 1.12
N ILE A 191 -10.58 -26.65 0.68
CA ILE A 191 -10.58 -25.45 -0.18
C ILE A 191 -9.82 -24.27 0.43
N ASN A 192 -9.79 -24.16 1.76
CA ASN A 192 -9.09 -23.13 2.51
C ASN A 192 -7.82 -23.64 3.20
N SER A 193 -7.39 -24.87 2.90
CA SER A 193 -6.21 -25.46 3.51
C SER A 193 -4.93 -24.84 2.97
N ARG A 194 -4.04 -24.47 3.89
CA ARG A 194 -2.73 -23.92 3.58
C ARG A 194 -1.78 -25.06 3.23
N SER A 195 -1.08 -24.97 2.12
CA SER A 195 -0.17 -26.03 1.67
C SER A 195 0.96 -25.49 0.78
N GLY A 196 1.98 -26.32 0.55
CA GLY A 196 3.18 -26.01 -0.26
C GLY A 196 4.48 -25.95 0.55
N TRP A 197 5.61 -26.18 -0.13
CA TRP A 197 6.96 -25.99 0.43
C TRP A 197 7.37 -24.52 0.26
N GLY A 198 7.44 -23.74 1.34
CA GLY A 198 7.72 -22.30 1.32
C GLY A 198 6.74 -21.51 2.17
N VAL A 199 6.19 -20.40 1.66
CA VAL A 199 5.08 -19.67 2.32
C VAL A 199 3.78 -20.43 2.05
N PRO A 200 3.17 -21.09 3.06
CA PRO A 200 1.93 -21.84 2.86
C PRO A 200 0.84 -20.92 2.30
N GLY A 201 0.16 -21.36 1.25
CA GLY A 201 -0.90 -20.61 0.59
C GLY A 201 -2.19 -21.42 0.51
N THR A 202 -3.33 -20.72 0.49
CA THR A 202 -4.60 -21.34 0.07
C THR A 202 -4.62 -21.48 -1.46
N PRO A 203 -5.41 -22.41 -2.02
CA PRO A 203 -5.66 -22.49 -3.46
C PRO A 203 -6.06 -21.13 -4.07
N LEU A 204 -6.86 -20.33 -3.36
CA LEU A 204 -7.28 -19.00 -3.80
C LEU A 204 -6.11 -18.01 -3.91
N ARG A 205 -5.20 -18.02 -2.92
CA ARG A 205 -3.97 -17.20 -2.97
C ARG A 205 -3.08 -17.62 -4.15
N LEU A 206 -2.95 -18.92 -4.42
CA LEU A 206 -2.17 -19.43 -5.55
C LEU A 206 -2.77 -18.95 -6.88
N ALA A 207 -4.08 -19.08 -7.06
CA ALA A 207 -4.75 -18.59 -8.26
C ALA A 207 -4.55 -17.08 -8.44
N ALA A 208 -4.63 -16.30 -7.35
CA ALA A 208 -4.37 -14.87 -7.36
C ALA A 208 -2.91 -14.51 -7.68
N ALA A 209 -1.93 -15.30 -7.23
CA ALA A 209 -0.50 -15.07 -7.50
C ALA A 209 -0.13 -15.30 -8.96
N TYR A 210 -0.72 -16.31 -9.59
CA TYR A 210 -0.46 -16.67 -10.99
C TYR A 210 -1.42 -16.01 -12.00
N GLY A 211 -2.41 -15.25 -11.55
CA GLY A 211 -3.39 -14.60 -12.42
C GLY A 211 -4.37 -15.58 -13.07
N HIS A 212 -4.60 -16.73 -12.44
CA HIS A 212 -5.46 -17.80 -12.96
C HIS A 212 -6.94 -17.48 -12.68
N LEU A 213 -7.48 -16.54 -13.45
CA LEU A 213 -8.83 -16.00 -13.29
C LEU A 213 -9.92 -17.08 -13.20
N SER A 214 -9.93 -18.04 -14.13
CA SER A 214 -10.95 -19.10 -14.15
C SER A 214 -10.88 -19.98 -12.91
N CYS A 215 -9.66 -20.33 -12.45
CA CYS A 215 -9.49 -21.08 -11.21
C CYS A 215 -9.96 -20.28 -9.99
N LEU A 216 -9.64 -18.98 -9.97
CA LEU A 216 -10.06 -18.06 -8.90
C LEU A 216 -11.58 -17.95 -8.81
N GLN A 217 -12.28 -17.83 -9.95
CA GLN A 217 -13.75 -17.81 -10.00
C GLN A 217 -14.37 -19.12 -9.51
N VAL A 218 -13.83 -20.27 -9.92
CA VAL A 218 -14.29 -21.59 -9.44
C VAL A 218 -14.12 -21.70 -7.92
N LEU A 219 -12.97 -21.32 -7.38
CA LEU A 219 -12.71 -21.36 -5.94
C LEU A 219 -13.69 -20.50 -5.14
N LEU A 220 -13.96 -19.27 -5.60
CA LEU A 220 -14.93 -18.38 -4.97
C LEU A 220 -16.36 -18.94 -5.06
N ALA A 221 -16.75 -19.51 -6.21
CA ALA A 221 -18.05 -20.14 -6.39
C ALA A 221 -18.29 -21.33 -5.44
N HIS A 222 -17.22 -22.05 -5.07
CA HIS A 222 -17.27 -23.15 -4.11
C HIS A 222 -17.10 -22.73 -2.64
N GLY A 223 -16.99 -21.43 -2.36
CA GLY A 223 -16.94 -20.89 -1.00
C GLY A 223 -15.53 -20.77 -0.40
N ALA A 224 -14.51 -20.55 -1.24
CA ALA A 224 -13.18 -20.18 -0.75
C ALA A 224 -13.25 -18.86 0.05
N ASP A 225 -12.48 -18.80 1.14
CA ASP A 225 -12.40 -17.61 1.99
C ASP A 225 -11.64 -16.48 1.29
N VAL A 226 -12.38 -15.45 0.89
CA VAL A 226 -11.94 -14.33 0.06
C VAL A 226 -10.80 -13.52 0.71
N ASP A 227 -10.79 -13.41 2.04
CA ASP A 227 -9.82 -12.64 2.81
C ASP A 227 -8.86 -13.52 3.63
N SER A 228 -8.71 -14.79 3.22
CA SER A 228 -7.79 -15.74 3.87
C SER A 228 -6.35 -15.20 3.96
N LEU A 229 -5.77 -15.26 5.15
CA LEU A 229 -4.45 -14.66 5.41
C LEU A 229 -3.31 -15.65 5.23
N ASP A 230 -2.20 -15.19 4.63
CA ASP A 230 -0.93 -15.90 4.65
C ASP A 230 -0.11 -15.66 5.93
N VAL A 231 1.10 -16.25 6.01
CA VAL A 231 1.99 -16.08 7.19
C VAL A 231 2.51 -14.66 7.34
N LYS A 232 2.38 -13.82 6.31
CA LYS A 232 2.70 -12.39 6.30
C LYS A 232 1.43 -11.53 6.41
N ALA A 233 0.31 -12.14 6.79
CA ALA A 233 -1.01 -11.53 6.83
C ALA A 233 -1.48 -10.93 5.49
N GLN A 234 -1.00 -11.43 4.36
CA GLN A 234 -1.42 -10.98 3.03
C GLN A 234 -2.72 -11.68 2.63
N THR A 235 -3.65 -10.92 2.05
CA THR A 235 -4.89 -11.45 1.47
C THR A 235 -4.66 -11.89 0.01
N PRO A 236 -5.56 -12.71 -0.58
CA PRO A 236 -5.54 -12.98 -2.02
C PRO A 236 -5.59 -11.70 -2.85
N LEU A 237 -6.36 -10.69 -2.42
CA LEU A 237 -6.42 -9.38 -3.07
C LEU A 237 -5.05 -8.69 -3.09
N PHE A 238 -4.35 -8.64 -1.95
CA PHE A 238 -3.00 -8.07 -1.90
C PHE A 238 -2.07 -8.80 -2.87
N THR A 239 -2.18 -10.13 -2.94
CA THR A 239 -1.34 -10.95 -3.82
C THR A 239 -1.62 -10.67 -5.30
N ALA A 240 -2.90 -10.55 -5.70
CA ALA A 240 -3.26 -10.20 -7.08
C ALA A 240 -2.75 -8.81 -7.47
N VAL A 241 -2.87 -7.82 -6.56
CA VAL A 241 -2.34 -6.46 -6.77
C VAL A 241 -0.82 -6.47 -6.91
N SER A 242 -0.09 -7.15 -6.02
CA SER A 242 1.38 -7.16 -6.05
C SER A 242 1.98 -7.85 -7.28
N HIS A 243 1.19 -8.65 -8.00
CA HIS A 243 1.61 -9.32 -9.23
C HIS A 243 0.97 -8.71 -10.48
N GLY A 244 0.18 -7.62 -10.35
CA GLY A 244 -0.41 -6.90 -11.48
C GLY A 244 -1.61 -7.58 -12.15
N HIS A 245 -2.25 -8.55 -11.49
CA HIS A 245 -3.35 -9.34 -12.07
C HIS A 245 -4.70 -8.63 -11.93
N LEU A 246 -4.93 -7.60 -12.76
CA LEU A 246 -6.12 -6.72 -12.69
C LEU A 246 -7.46 -7.48 -12.74
N ASP A 247 -7.57 -8.52 -13.56
CA ASP A 247 -8.81 -9.30 -13.68
C ASP A 247 -9.13 -10.04 -12.38
N CYS A 248 -8.11 -10.59 -11.72
CA CYS A 248 -8.26 -11.20 -10.40
C CYS A 248 -8.62 -10.17 -9.34
N VAL A 249 -8.04 -8.97 -9.40
CA VAL A 249 -8.39 -7.86 -8.49
C VAL A 249 -9.87 -7.52 -8.59
N ARG A 250 -10.41 -7.38 -9.81
CA ARG A 250 -11.83 -7.09 -10.04
C ARG A 250 -12.73 -8.17 -9.44
N VAL A 251 -12.49 -9.43 -9.77
CA VAL A 251 -13.31 -10.54 -9.26
C VAL A 251 -13.23 -10.67 -7.74
N LEU A 252 -12.06 -10.48 -7.13
CA LEU A 252 -11.93 -10.52 -5.67
C LEU A 252 -12.72 -9.39 -5.00
N LEU A 253 -12.67 -8.17 -5.54
CA LEU A 253 -13.43 -7.04 -5.03
C LEU A 253 -14.96 -7.24 -5.21
N GLU A 254 -15.39 -7.79 -6.34
CA GLU A 254 -16.79 -8.18 -6.58
C GLU A 254 -17.25 -9.29 -5.62
N ALA A 255 -16.36 -10.19 -5.23
CA ALA A 255 -16.60 -11.22 -4.23
C ALA A 255 -16.53 -10.73 -2.78
N GLY A 256 -16.36 -9.41 -2.56
CA GLY A 256 -16.38 -8.80 -1.24
C GLY A 256 -15.04 -8.78 -0.50
N ALA A 257 -13.91 -8.96 -1.20
CA ALA A 257 -12.58 -8.79 -0.59
C ALA A 257 -12.43 -7.39 0.04
N CYS A 258 -11.83 -7.32 1.23
CA CYS A 258 -11.56 -6.05 1.87
C CYS A 258 -10.55 -5.22 1.05
N PRO A 259 -10.92 -4.05 0.50
CA PRO A 259 -10.08 -3.27 -0.40
C PRO A 259 -8.82 -2.69 0.28
N GLY A 260 -8.89 -2.48 1.60
CA GLY A 260 -7.75 -2.08 2.44
C GLY A 260 -6.78 -3.22 2.75
N GLY A 261 -7.13 -4.47 2.42
CA GLY A 261 -6.40 -5.66 2.81
C GLY A 261 -6.45 -5.92 4.32
N SER A 262 -5.54 -6.77 4.80
CA SER A 262 -5.48 -7.15 6.21
C SER A 262 -4.98 -6.01 7.10
N ILE A 263 -5.63 -5.83 8.25
CA ILE A 263 -5.15 -4.93 9.31
C ILE A 263 -3.85 -5.40 9.97
N TYR A 264 -3.45 -6.66 9.76
CA TYR A 264 -2.19 -7.21 10.30
C TYR A 264 -1.05 -7.13 9.29
N ASN A 265 -1.33 -6.82 8.02
CA ASN A 265 -0.31 -6.53 7.03
C ASN A 265 0.16 -5.07 7.20
N ASN A 266 1.46 -4.88 7.04
CA ASN A 266 2.07 -3.56 7.14
C ASN A 266 1.93 -2.73 5.86
N CYS A 267 1.59 -3.38 4.74
CA CYS A 267 1.37 -2.76 3.45
C CYS A 267 -0.05 -3.04 2.97
N SER A 268 -0.82 -2.00 2.68
CA SER A 268 -2.15 -2.14 2.07
C SER A 268 -2.01 -2.38 0.56
N PRO A 269 -3.04 -2.93 -0.10
CA PRO A 269 -3.05 -3.07 -1.56
C PRO A 269 -2.84 -1.74 -2.29
N VAL A 270 -3.42 -0.64 -1.79
CA VAL A 270 -3.25 0.70 -2.39
C VAL A 270 -1.81 1.19 -2.31
N LEU A 271 -1.10 0.92 -1.20
CA LEU A 271 0.31 1.29 -1.08
C LEU A 271 1.16 0.54 -2.12
N THR A 272 0.90 -0.75 -2.33
CA THR A 272 1.60 -1.54 -3.35
C THR A 272 1.28 -1.02 -4.76
N ALA A 273 -0.01 -0.81 -5.07
CA ALA A 273 -0.45 -0.32 -6.39
C ALA A 273 0.01 1.11 -6.71
N ALA A 274 0.26 1.94 -5.69
CA ALA A 274 0.77 3.29 -5.91
C ALA A 274 2.30 3.33 -6.09
N ARG A 275 3.00 2.26 -5.70
CA ARG A 275 4.45 2.13 -5.84
C ARG A 275 4.85 1.50 -7.16
N ASP A 276 4.17 0.42 -7.53
CA ASP A 276 4.50 -0.45 -8.66
C ASP A 276 3.66 -0.09 -9.90
#